data_AF-A0A1F7YEE4-F1
#
_entry.id   AF-A0A1F7YEE4-F1
#
_cell.length_a   1.000
_cell.length_b   1.000
_cell.length_c   1.000
_cell.angle_alpha   90.00
_cell.angle_beta   90.00
_cell.angle_gamma   90.00
#
_symmetry.space_group_name_H-M   'P 1'
#
loop_
_entity.id
_entity.type
_entity.pdbx_description
1 polymer ?
#
loop_
_entity_poly.entity_id
_entity_poly.type
_entity_poly.pdbx_seq_one_letter_code
_entity_poly.pdbx_strand_id
1 'polypeptide(L)'
;MINPKELIVRLKEKFDNDSRVLAFILVGSQARETVYTANKYSDMEAYVITKDENIEKFEQNLPELVRKMGTVLFSFKHQVGFVTVYDDLFRLELPVIKESGMEGLFNRPKAQVVKVLIDRTNGKLEEILEKRPDNIDYSSEFKDKVINFWHWQIIAVQYFKKGETYNTRAVLNIHTSALIKLFELLNDPLVLLLENNKRIEQFLTKEQLTQLQEIAPAYNKQQIESL
;
A
#
# COMPACT_ATOMS: atom_id res chain seq x y z
N MET A 1 8.15 11.85 -19.77
CA MET A 1 8.12 10.81 -18.73
C MET A 1 8.66 11.41 -17.45
N ILE A 2 7.86 11.40 -16.40
CA ILE A 2 8.21 11.83 -15.05
C ILE A 2 9.37 10.98 -14.56
N ASN A 3 10.44 11.64 -14.13
CA ASN A 3 11.53 11.00 -13.43
C ASN A 3 11.23 11.04 -11.92
N PRO A 4 11.01 9.90 -11.25
CA PRO A 4 10.67 9.88 -9.81
C PRO A 4 11.73 10.56 -8.95
N LYS A 5 13.02 10.43 -9.29
CA LYS A 5 14.10 11.07 -8.52
C LYS A 5 14.04 12.59 -8.60
N GLU A 6 13.78 13.12 -9.80
CA GLU A 6 13.63 14.56 -9.99
C GLU A 6 12.36 15.09 -9.30
N LEU A 7 11.26 14.34 -9.37
CA LEU A 7 10.02 14.67 -8.69
C LEU A 7 10.20 14.72 -7.17
N ILE A 8 10.93 13.76 -6.58
CA ILE A 8 11.28 13.74 -5.15
C ILE A 8 12.06 15.00 -4.77
N VAL A 9 13.08 15.36 -5.56
CA VAL A 9 13.90 16.55 -5.30
C VAL A 9 13.04 17.82 -5.32
N ARG A 10 12.21 18.00 -6.36
CA ARG A 10 11.34 19.17 -6.49
C ARG A 10 10.28 19.25 -5.38
N LEU A 11 9.68 18.11 -4.99
CA LEU A 11 8.75 18.06 -3.86
C LEU A 11 9.45 18.41 -2.55
N LYS A 12 10.63 17.82 -2.31
CA LYS A 12 11.45 18.12 -1.14
C LYS A 12 11.75 19.61 -1.07
N GLU A 13 12.23 20.23 -2.14
CA GLU A 13 12.51 21.67 -2.18
C GLU A 13 11.27 22.51 -1.85
N LYS A 14 10.10 22.12 -2.36
CA LYS A 14 8.86 22.86 -2.08
C LYS A 14 8.40 22.73 -0.64
N PHE A 15 8.44 21.52 -0.08
CA PHE A 15 8.07 21.28 1.30
C PHE A 15 9.10 21.82 2.30
N ASP A 16 10.38 21.85 1.92
CA ASP A 16 11.42 22.45 2.73
C ASP A 16 11.28 23.98 2.82
N ASN A 17 10.55 24.62 1.90
CA ASN A 17 10.21 26.03 2.01
C ASN A 17 8.84 26.30 2.67
N ASP A 18 8.06 25.26 2.97
CA ASP A 18 6.77 25.40 3.64
C ASP A 18 6.91 25.17 5.15
N SER A 19 6.74 26.22 5.94
CA SER A 19 6.90 26.18 7.41
C SER A 19 5.84 25.36 8.13
N ARG A 20 4.78 24.95 7.43
CA ARG A 20 3.72 24.07 7.95
C ARG A 20 4.11 22.61 7.85
N VAL A 21 5.05 22.25 6.97
CA VAL A 21 5.53 20.87 6.82
C VAL A 21 6.56 20.59 7.90
N LEU A 22 6.26 19.57 8.71
CA LEU A 22 7.14 19.05 9.74
C LEU A 22 8.02 17.91 9.21
N ALA A 23 7.45 17.01 8.41
CA ALA A 23 8.22 15.93 7.82
C ALA A 23 7.73 15.59 6.42
N PHE A 24 8.66 15.08 5.60
CA PHE A 24 8.37 14.55 4.27
C PHE A 24 9.07 13.21 4.15
N ILE A 25 8.29 12.16 3.88
CA ILE A 25 8.70 10.79 4.12
C ILE A 25 8.33 9.97 2.90
N LEU A 26 9.30 9.29 2.30
CA LEU A 26 9.10 8.40 1.17
C LEU A 26 8.93 6.96 1.67
N VAL A 27 7.97 6.24 1.10
CA VAL A 27 7.74 4.82 1.40
C VAL A 27 7.67 4.00 0.11
N GLY A 28 7.33 2.72 0.24
CA GLY A 28 7.11 1.84 -0.90
C GLY A 28 8.37 1.56 -1.69
N SER A 29 8.21 1.32 -2.99
CA SER A 29 9.28 0.91 -3.89
C SER A 29 10.38 1.94 -4.07
N GLN A 30 10.04 3.22 -4.02
CA GLN A 30 11.00 4.32 -4.22
C GLN A 30 11.88 4.54 -2.97
N ALA A 31 11.44 4.07 -1.80
CA ALA A 31 12.24 4.09 -0.56
C ALA A 31 13.14 2.87 -0.41
N ARG A 32 12.80 1.74 -1.04
CA ARG A 32 13.53 0.47 -0.92
C ARG A 32 14.67 0.42 -1.93
N GLU A 33 15.91 0.56 -1.46
CA GLU A 33 17.08 0.54 -2.36
C GLU A 33 17.64 -0.88 -2.57
N THR A 34 17.44 -1.78 -1.60
CA THR A 34 18.10 -3.11 -1.56
C THR A 34 17.16 -4.30 -1.73
N VAL A 35 15.91 -4.19 -1.27
CA VAL A 35 14.94 -5.32 -1.24
C VAL A 35 14.01 -5.31 -2.46
N TYR A 36 13.71 -4.13 -3.01
CA TYR A 36 12.87 -3.97 -4.19
C TYR A 36 13.16 -2.64 -4.88
N THR A 37 13.89 -2.68 -5.99
CA THR A 37 14.18 -1.48 -6.77
C THR A 37 12.97 -1.11 -7.61
N ALA A 38 12.51 0.14 -7.47
CA ALA A 38 11.48 0.69 -8.34
C ALA A 38 11.84 0.52 -9.83
N ASN A 39 10.84 0.19 -10.64
CA ASN A 39 10.95 0.06 -12.09
C ASN A 39 10.01 1.04 -12.80
N LYS A 40 9.98 1.00 -14.14
CA LYS A 40 9.15 1.90 -14.96
C LYS A 40 7.62 1.81 -14.73
N TYR A 41 7.16 0.79 -14.02
CA TYR A 41 5.75 0.59 -13.67
C TYR A 41 5.45 0.93 -12.20
N SER A 42 6.47 1.35 -11.44
CA SER A 42 6.30 1.70 -10.04
C SER A 42 5.71 3.09 -9.91
N ASP A 43 4.74 3.21 -9.02
CA ASP A 43 4.23 4.48 -8.53
C ASP A 43 5.21 5.10 -7.50
N MET A 44 4.79 6.23 -6.94
CA MET A 44 5.44 6.85 -5.79
C MET A 44 4.41 7.15 -4.71
N GLU A 45 4.75 6.77 -3.47
CA GLU A 45 3.98 7.06 -2.27
C GLU A 45 4.87 7.81 -1.28
N ALA A 46 4.42 8.99 -0.87
CA ALA A 46 5.14 9.81 0.10
C ALA A 46 4.19 10.52 1.06
N TYR A 47 4.51 10.56 2.34
CA TYR A 47 3.72 11.21 3.37
C TYR A 47 4.24 12.61 3.65
N VAL A 48 3.31 13.56 3.80
CA VAL A 48 3.59 14.91 4.31
C VAL A 48 3.00 15.00 5.71
N ILE A 49 3.86 15.17 6.71
CA ILE A 49 3.42 15.46 8.08
C ILE A 49 3.35 16.97 8.25
N THR A 50 2.22 17.47 8.76
CA THR A 50 2.01 18.90 8.97
C THR A 50 1.54 19.22 10.39
N LYS A 51 1.90 20.42 10.85
CA LYS A 51 1.30 21.06 12.03
C LYS A 51 0.06 21.89 11.69
N ASP A 52 -0.33 21.97 10.41
CA ASP A 52 -1.51 22.73 9.98
C ASP A 52 -2.77 22.05 10.51
N GLU A 53 -3.51 22.76 11.35
CA GLU A 53 -4.78 22.27 11.87
C GLU A 53 -5.86 22.14 10.79
N ASN A 54 -5.70 22.84 9.67
CA ASN A 54 -6.60 22.79 8.51
C ASN A 54 -5.93 22.04 7.34
N ILE A 55 -5.88 20.72 7.46
CA ILE A 55 -5.32 19.83 6.41
C ILE A 55 -6.04 20.07 5.08
N GLU A 56 -7.36 20.28 5.10
CA GLU A 56 -8.16 20.44 3.89
C GLU A 56 -7.67 21.63 3.05
N LYS A 57 -7.36 22.75 3.71
CA LYS A 57 -6.79 23.93 3.06
C LYS A 57 -5.37 23.66 2.55
N PHE A 58 -4.57 22.89 3.27
CA PHE A 58 -3.25 22.46 2.78
C PHE A 58 -3.39 21.63 1.49
N GLU A 59 -4.24 20.61 1.51
CA GLU A 59 -4.50 19.70 0.38
C GLU A 59 -5.06 20.41 -0.85
N GLN A 60 -5.88 21.45 -0.69
CA GLN A 60 -6.41 22.25 -1.79
C GLN A 60 -5.32 22.91 -2.65
N ASN A 61 -4.11 23.12 -2.10
CA ASN A 61 -2.99 23.71 -2.84
C ASN A 61 -2.13 22.66 -3.56
N LEU A 62 -2.27 21.37 -3.23
CA LEU A 62 -1.48 20.29 -3.82
C LEU A 62 -1.68 20.14 -5.34
N PRO A 63 -2.90 20.25 -5.92
CA PRO A 63 -3.08 20.19 -7.36
C PRO A 63 -2.21 21.21 -8.13
N GLU A 64 -2.12 22.44 -7.64
CA GLU A 64 -1.30 23.47 -8.27
C GLU A 64 0.19 23.20 -8.12
N LEU A 65 0.60 22.66 -6.96
CA LEU A 65 1.97 22.26 -6.71
C LEU A 65 2.44 21.18 -7.70
N VAL A 66 1.66 20.10 -7.87
CA VAL A 66 2.04 18.96 -8.73
C VAL A 66 1.98 19.30 -10.22
N ARG A 67 1.09 20.22 -10.64
CA ARG A 67 1.06 20.74 -12.02
C ARG A 67 2.34 21.48 -12.41
N LYS A 68 3.08 22.04 -11.44
CA LYS A 68 4.39 22.67 -11.71
C LYS A 68 5.50 21.64 -11.92
N MET A 69 5.25 20.36 -11.64
CA MET A 69 6.23 19.28 -11.72
C MET A 69 6.11 18.46 -13.00
N GLY A 70 4.96 18.53 -13.68
CA GLY A 70 4.72 17.91 -14.99
C GLY A 70 3.27 18.08 -15.44
N THR A 71 2.96 17.55 -16.63
CA THR A 71 1.60 17.57 -17.16
C THR A 71 0.73 16.59 -16.39
N VAL A 72 -0.26 17.10 -15.65
CA VAL A 72 -1.19 16.30 -14.86
C VAL A 72 -2.45 16.01 -15.67
N LEU A 73 -2.85 14.74 -15.78
CA LEU A 73 -4.12 14.35 -16.38
C LEU A 73 -5.27 14.62 -15.43
N PHE A 74 -5.15 14.17 -14.17
CA PHE A 74 -6.13 14.42 -13.13
C PHE A 74 -5.51 14.27 -11.73
N SER A 75 -6.16 14.89 -10.76
CA SER A 75 -5.87 14.73 -9.33
C SER A 75 -7.17 14.63 -8.55
N PHE A 76 -7.16 13.89 -7.45
CA PHE A 76 -8.35 13.68 -6.61
C PHE A 76 -7.95 13.38 -5.17
N LYS A 77 -8.89 13.58 -4.24
CA LYS A 77 -8.76 13.14 -2.85
C LYS A 77 -9.34 11.73 -2.73
N HIS A 78 -8.49 10.77 -2.39
CA HIS A 78 -8.85 9.38 -2.09
C HIS A 78 -8.92 9.17 -0.57
N GLN A 79 -9.46 8.02 -0.13
CA GLN A 79 -9.48 7.65 1.29
C GLN A 79 -8.08 7.60 1.93
N VAL A 80 -7.04 7.36 1.13
CA VAL A 80 -5.65 7.30 1.58
C VAL A 80 -4.94 8.65 1.51
N GLY A 81 -5.53 9.68 0.90
CA GLY A 81 -4.92 11.01 0.72
C GLY A 81 -5.04 11.58 -0.69
N PHE A 82 -4.25 12.60 -1.00
CA PHE A 82 -4.18 13.22 -2.32
C PHE A 82 -3.50 12.29 -3.33
N VAL A 83 -4.10 12.11 -4.49
CA VAL A 83 -3.56 11.29 -5.59
C VAL A 83 -3.52 12.10 -6.87
N THR A 84 -2.44 11.97 -7.64
CA THR A 84 -2.30 12.59 -8.96
C THR A 84 -1.75 11.61 -9.98
N VAL A 85 -2.20 11.76 -11.23
CA VAL A 85 -1.75 10.97 -12.38
C VAL A 85 -1.23 11.91 -13.47
N TYR A 86 -0.03 11.66 -13.95
CA TYR A 86 0.63 12.43 -15.00
C TYR A 86 0.32 11.89 -16.41
N ASP A 87 0.68 12.64 -17.45
CA ASP A 87 0.42 12.31 -18.87
C ASP A 87 1.08 11.01 -19.34
N ASP A 88 2.18 10.61 -18.71
CA ASP A 88 2.85 9.34 -18.91
C ASP A 88 2.31 8.19 -18.05
N LEU A 89 1.16 8.41 -17.39
CA LEU A 89 0.48 7.50 -16.47
C LEU A 89 1.25 7.21 -15.18
N PHE A 90 2.30 7.98 -14.87
CA PHE A 90 2.94 7.91 -13.56
C PHE A 90 1.94 8.34 -12.47
N ARG A 91 1.85 7.56 -11.38
CA ARG A 91 0.97 7.84 -10.24
C ARG A 91 1.78 8.28 -9.02
N LEU A 92 1.34 9.37 -8.41
CA LEU A 92 1.82 9.86 -7.13
C LEU A 92 0.70 9.86 -6.11
N GLU A 93 0.93 9.20 -4.98
CA GLU A 93 0.12 9.27 -3.76
C GLU A 93 0.85 10.11 -2.72
N LEU A 94 0.19 11.16 -2.25
CA LEU A 94 0.76 12.14 -1.33
C LEU A 94 -0.18 12.40 -0.13
N PRO A 95 -0.33 11.45 0.80
CA PRO A 95 -1.16 11.66 1.98
C PRO A 95 -0.63 12.78 2.87
N VAL A 96 -1.53 13.65 3.34
CA VAL A 96 -1.22 14.71 4.30
C VAL A 96 -1.77 14.34 5.65
N ILE A 97 -0.89 14.23 6.65
CA ILE A 97 -1.22 13.72 7.98
C ILE A 97 -0.87 14.77 9.03
N LYS A 98 -1.75 14.97 10.00
CA LYS A 98 -1.46 15.80 11.18
C LYS A 98 -0.35 15.18 12.01
N GLU A 99 0.43 16.02 12.69
CA GLU A 99 1.45 15.56 13.63
C GLU A 99 0.91 14.54 14.66
N SER A 100 -0.31 14.75 15.16
CA SER A 100 -0.97 13.83 16.09
C SER A 100 -1.28 12.45 15.52
N GLY A 101 -1.31 12.29 14.19
CA GLY A 101 -1.55 11.02 13.51
C GLY A 101 -0.29 10.22 13.18
N MET A 102 0.91 10.72 13.50
CA MET A 102 2.18 10.08 13.10
C MET A 102 2.35 8.66 13.67
N GLU A 103 1.97 8.44 14.94
CA GLU A 103 2.15 7.13 15.59
C GLU A 103 1.36 6.03 14.90
N GLY A 104 0.10 6.32 14.52
CA GLY A 104 -0.76 5.37 13.82
C GLY A 104 -0.26 5.04 12.41
N LEU A 105 0.49 5.96 11.79
CA LEU A 105 1.02 5.78 10.44
C LEU A 105 2.21 4.79 10.41
N PHE A 106 3.07 4.84 11.42
CA PHE A 106 4.33 4.07 11.46
C PHE A 106 4.28 2.90 12.43
N ASN A 107 3.14 2.20 12.54
CA ASN A 107 3.00 1.01 13.39
C ASN A 107 3.59 -0.27 12.77
N ARG A 108 4.13 -0.20 11.55
CA ARG A 108 4.57 -1.37 10.79
C ARG A 108 6.04 -1.73 11.05
N PRO A 109 6.43 -3.01 10.89
CA PRO A 109 7.79 -3.48 11.18
C PRO A 109 8.90 -2.77 10.42
N LYS A 110 10.11 -2.71 11.00
CA LYS A 110 11.31 -2.06 10.42
C LYS A 110 11.68 -2.53 9.01
N ALA A 111 11.36 -3.79 8.67
CA ALA A 111 11.51 -4.34 7.33
C ALA A 111 10.82 -3.51 6.23
N GLN A 112 9.77 -2.75 6.59
CA GLN A 112 9.17 -1.78 5.69
C GLN A 112 9.98 -0.49 5.64
N VAL A 113 10.92 -0.40 4.71
CA VAL A 113 11.81 0.76 4.62
C VAL A 113 11.02 2.06 4.48
N VAL A 114 11.38 3.02 5.33
CA VAL A 114 10.87 4.40 5.33
C VAL A 114 12.07 5.30 5.13
N LYS A 115 12.03 6.20 4.14
CA LYS A 115 13.11 7.14 3.85
C LYS A 115 12.66 8.54 4.23
N VAL A 116 13.26 9.07 5.29
CA VAL A 116 13.00 10.44 5.75
C VAL A 116 13.75 11.43 4.85
N LEU A 117 13.01 12.37 4.26
CA LEU A 117 13.56 13.41 3.38
C LEU A 117 13.61 14.78 4.06
N ILE A 118 12.67 15.05 4.96
CA ILE A 118 12.61 16.24 5.82
C ILE A 118 12.17 15.77 7.20
N ASP A 119 12.81 16.28 8.26
CA ASP A 119 12.37 16.12 9.65
C ASP A 119 12.62 17.40 10.46
N ARG A 120 11.53 18.01 10.94
CA ARG A 120 11.49 19.19 11.83
C ARG A 120 10.69 18.90 13.10
N THR A 121 10.50 17.62 13.40
CA THR A 121 9.72 17.15 14.55
C THR A 121 10.53 17.16 15.85
N ASN A 122 11.75 17.69 15.84
CA ASN A 122 12.68 17.71 16.97
C ASN A 122 12.94 16.30 17.56
N GLY A 123 13.09 15.29 16.70
CA GLY A 123 13.40 13.90 17.09
C GLY A 123 12.18 13.01 17.35
N LYS A 124 10.96 13.56 17.38
CA LYS A 124 9.74 12.77 17.60
C LYS A 124 9.50 11.72 16.52
N LEU A 125 9.74 12.05 15.25
CA LEU A 125 9.62 11.08 14.14
C LEU A 125 10.65 9.96 14.28
N GLU A 126 11.89 10.30 14.61
CA GLU A 126 12.96 9.32 14.86
C GLU A 126 12.56 8.34 15.97
N GLU A 127 12.09 8.84 17.12
CA GLU A 127 11.60 8.01 18.23
C GLU A 127 10.47 7.07 17.80
N ILE A 128 9.52 7.54 17.00
CA ILE A 128 8.41 6.71 16.47
C ILE A 128 8.97 5.61 15.56
N LEU A 129 9.91 5.95 14.67
CA LEU A 129 10.49 4.99 13.74
C LEU A 129 11.36 3.94 14.45
N GLU A 130 12.03 4.31 15.55
CA GLU A 130 12.82 3.39 16.38
C GLU A 130 11.96 2.38 17.14
N LYS A 131 10.77 2.79 17.62
CA LYS A 131 9.80 1.95 18.33
C LYS A 131 9.11 0.90 17.46
N ARG A 132 9.27 0.97 16.13
CA ARG A 132 8.70 -0.01 15.21
C ARG A 132 9.22 -1.41 15.53
N PRO A 133 8.37 -2.45 15.40
CA PRO A 133 8.79 -3.80 15.72
C PRO A 133 9.86 -4.27 14.73
N ASP A 134 10.89 -4.95 15.23
CA ASP A 134 11.93 -5.53 14.36
C ASP A 134 11.37 -6.70 13.54
N ASN A 135 10.46 -7.47 14.15
CA ASN A 135 9.84 -8.67 13.59
C ASN A 135 8.32 -8.61 13.66
N ILE A 136 7.66 -9.36 12.78
CA ILE A 136 6.23 -9.65 12.89
C ILE A 136 6.03 -10.84 13.84
N ASP A 137 4.94 -10.82 14.61
CA ASP A 137 4.43 -12.03 15.27
C ASP A 137 3.81 -12.94 14.21
N TYR A 138 4.64 -13.78 13.58
CA TYR A 138 4.22 -14.70 12.53
C TYR A 138 3.14 -15.68 12.99
N SER A 139 3.18 -16.08 14.26
CA SER A 139 2.21 -17.03 14.82
C SER A 139 0.83 -16.38 14.91
N SER A 140 0.76 -15.15 15.44
CA SER A 140 -0.49 -14.39 15.49
C SER A 140 -1.00 -14.10 14.08
N GLU A 141 -0.15 -13.60 13.18
CA GLU A 141 -0.56 -13.31 11.80
C GLU A 141 -1.07 -14.56 11.08
N PHE A 142 -0.37 -15.69 11.18
CA PHE A 142 -0.80 -16.94 10.57
C PHE A 142 -2.16 -17.39 11.11
N LYS A 143 -2.33 -17.35 12.44
CA LYS A 143 -3.61 -17.69 13.10
C LYS A 143 -4.74 -16.79 12.61
N ASP A 144 -4.51 -15.48 12.54
CA ASP A 144 -5.50 -14.51 12.08
C ASP A 144 -5.88 -14.74 10.60
N LYS A 145 -4.91 -15.06 9.74
CA LYS A 145 -5.19 -15.39 8.33
C LYS A 145 -5.98 -16.68 8.19
N VAL A 146 -5.69 -17.72 8.98
CA VAL A 146 -6.46 -18.97 8.98
C VAL A 146 -7.90 -18.74 9.45
N ILE A 147 -8.10 -17.99 10.54
CA ILE A 147 -9.44 -17.65 11.04
C ILE A 147 -10.22 -16.86 9.98
N ASN A 148 -9.59 -15.84 9.40
CA ASN A 148 -10.21 -15.01 8.38
C ASN A 148 -10.57 -15.82 7.12
N PHE A 149 -9.69 -16.73 6.68
CA PHE A 149 -9.96 -17.65 5.58
C PHE A 149 -11.25 -18.46 5.87
N TRP A 150 -11.33 -19.15 7.00
CA TRP A 150 -12.53 -19.95 7.32
C TRP A 150 -13.80 -19.10 7.49
N HIS A 151 -13.69 -17.91 8.08
CA HIS A 151 -14.80 -16.97 8.18
C HIS A 151 -15.37 -16.62 6.80
N TRP A 152 -14.52 -16.21 5.85
CA TRP A 152 -14.95 -15.90 4.49
C TRP A 152 -15.46 -17.13 3.75
N GLN A 153 -14.97 -18.34 4.04
CA GLN A 153 -15.48 -19.57 3.41
C GLN A 153 -16.94 -19.81 3.77
N ILE A 154 -17.29 -19.61 5.04
CA ILE A 154 -18.68 -19.75 5.50
C ILE A 154 -19.58 -18.72 4.79
N ILE A 155 -19.12 -17.48 4.65
CA ILE A 155 -19.87 -16.43 3.94
C ILE A 155 -20.06 -16.78 2.46
N ALA A 156 -19.01 -17.26 1.77
CA ALA A 156 -19.10 -17.66 0.37
C ALA A 156 -20.17 -18.75 0.15
N VAL A 157 -20.18 -19.78 1.02
CA VAL A 157 -21.18 -20.87 0.98
C VAL A 157 -22.59 -20.34 1.23
N GLN A 158 -22.76 -19.39 2.17
CA GLN A 158 -24.06 -18.76 2.41
C GLN A 158 -24.56 -17.98 1.20
N TYR A 159 -23.71 -17.18 0.55
CA TYR A 159 -24.06 -16.49 -0.69
C TYR A 159 -24.41 -17.47 -1.81
N PHE A 160 -23.64 -18.55 -1.94
CA PHE A 160 -23.89 -19.56 -2.96
C PHE A 160 -25.26 -20.22 -2.77
N LYS A 161 -25.60 -20.62 -1.53
CA LYS A 161 -26.90 -21.21 -1.19
C LYS A 161 -28.08 -20.27 -1.46
N LYS A 162 -27.86 -18.95 -1.44
CA LYS A 162 -28.87 -17.93 -1.76
C LYS A 162 -28.95 -17.62 -3.26
N GLY A 163 -28.08 -18.22 -4.09
CA GLY A 163 -27.96 -17.88 -5.51
C GLY A 163 -27.29 -16.52 -5.77
N GLU A 164 -26.58 -15.96 -4.77
CA GLU A 164 -25.87 -14.68 -4.88
C GLU A 164 -24.49 -14.86 -5.54
N THR A 165 -24.48 -15.35 -6.78
CA THR A 165 -23.28 -15.74 -7.53
C THR A 165 -22.18 -14.67 -7.56
N TYR A 166 -22.56 -13.40 -7.70
CA TYR A 166 -21.61 -12.29 -7.70
C TYR A 166 -20.91 -12.12 -6.34
N ASN A 167 -21.67 -12.24 -5.25
CA ASN A 167 -21.14 -12.10 -3.89
C ASN A 167 -20.27 -13.30 -3.51
N THR A 168 -20.65 -14.52 -3.90
CA THR A 168 -19.79 -15.71 -3.77
C THR A 168 -18.44 -15.47 -4.43
N ARG A 169 -18.41 -14.99 -5.68
CA ARG A 169 -17.16 -14.69 -6.39
C ARG A 169 -16.33 -13.59 -5.72
N ALA A 170 -16.97 -12.52 -5.25
CA ALA A 170 -16.26 -11.45 -4.54
C ALA A 170 -15.52 -12.00 -3.31
N VAL A 171 -16.13 -12.94 -2.60
CA VAL A 171 -15.51 -13.62 -1.46
C VAL A 171 -14.40 -14.59 -1.90
N LEU A 172 -14.56 -15.31 -3.02
CA LEU A 172 -13.48 -16.16 -3.57
C LEU A 172 -12.21 -15.36 -3.91
N ASN A 173 -12.34 -14.12 -4.40
CA ASN A 173 -11.16 -13.25 -4.61
C ASN A 173 -10.46 -12.88 -3.29
N ILE A 174 -11.21 -12.72 -2.21
CA ILE A 174 -10.65 -12.50 -0.86
C ILE A 174 -9.88 -13.75 -0.41
N HIS A 175 -10.40 -14.94 -0.68
CA HIS A 175 -9.73 -16.22 -0.40
C HIS A 175 -8.39 -16.36 -1.10
N THR A 176 -8.32 -16.07 -2.39
CA THR A 176 -7.06 -16.10 -3.14
C THR A 176 -5.99 -15.24 -2.46
N SER A 177 -6.37 -14.03 -2.02
CA SER A 177 -5.44 -13.13 -1.31
C SER A 177 -5.02 -13.69 0.05
N ALA A 178 -5.92 -14.34 0.78
CA ALA A 178 -5.60 -14.98 2.05
C ALA A 178 -4.67 -16.19 1.88
N LEU A 179 -4.90 -17.02 0.85
CA LEU A 179 -4.06 -18.17 0.53
C LEU A 179 -2.65 -17.75 0.11
N ILE A 180 -2.52 -16.72 -0.73
CA ILE A 180 -1.22 -16.15 -1.08
C ILE A 180 -0.46 -15.74 0.19
N LYS A 181 -1.14 -15.07 1.13
CA LYS A 181 -0.53 -14.65 2.39
C LYS A 181 -0.14 -15.83 3.29
N LEU A 182 -0.93 -16.90 3.32
CA LEU A 182 -0.59 -18.12 4.03
C LEU A 182 0.65 -18.80 3.43
N PHE A 183 0.74 -18.91 2.10
CA PHE A 183 1.94 -19.44 1.44
C PHE A 183 3.17 -18.58 1.68
N GLU A 184 3.03 -17.25 1.66
CA GLU A 184 4.10 -16.32 1.98
C GLU A 184 4.63 -16.54 3.41
N LEU A 185 3.74 -16.66 4.40
CA LEU A 185 4.12 -16.93 5.79
C LEU A 185 4.79 -18.30 5.98
N LEU A 186 4.54 -19.26 5.09
CA LEU A 186 5.15 -20.60 5.13
C LEU A 186 6.51 -20.67 4.43
N ASN A 187 6.70 -19.96 3.31
CA ASN A 187 7.84 -20.15 2.42
C ASN A 187 9.05 -19.26 2.74
N ASP A 188 8.86 -18.02 3.21
CA ASP A 188 9.94 -17.22 3.83
C ASP A 188 9.37 -15.98 4.56
N PRO A 189 9.49 -15.91 5.90
CA PRO A 189 9.07 -14.77 6.69
C PRO A 189 9.72 -13.43 6.25
N LEU A 190 10.94 -13.46 5.73
CA LEU A 190 11.71 -12.26 5.39
C LEU A 190 11.36 -11.67 4.01
N VAL A 191 10.69 -12.44 3.14
CA VAL A 191 10.57 -12.07 1.72
C VAL A 191 9.63 -10.91 1.48
N LEU A 192 8.47 -10.82 2.14
CA LEU A 192 7.45 -9.82 1.78
C LEU A 192 6.40 -9.62 2.87
N LEU A 193 6.76 -8.98 3.96
CA LEU A 193 5.86 -8.99 5.11
C LEU A 193 4.54 -8.24 4.94
N LEU A 194 4.37 -7.34 3.97
CA LEU A 194 3.38 -6.27 4.14
C LEU A 194 2.64 -5.79 2.88
N GLU A 195 2.78 -6.46 1.73
CA GLU A 195 2.03 -6.12 0.51
C GLU A 195 1.39 -7.36 -0.10
N ASN A 196 0.07 -7.52 0.08
CA ASN A 196 -0.65 -8.68 -0.43
C ASN A 196 -0.49 -8.78 -1.96
N ASN A 197 -0.26 -10.01 -2.44
CA ASN A 197 -0.28 -10.38 -3.85
C ASN A 197 0.82 -9.73 -4.72
N LYS A 198 1.80 -9.04 -4.14
CA LYS A 198 2.96 -8.57 -4.89
C LYS A 198 3.97 -9.70 -5.04
N ARG A 199 4.47 -9.90 -6.26
CA ARG A 199 5.60 -10.82 -6.56
C ARG A 199 5.32 -12.28 -6.16
N ILE A 200 4.07 -12.71 -6.26
CA ILE A 200 3.67 -14.08 -5.92
C ILE A 200 4.46 -15.11 -6.71
N GLU A 201 4.91 -14.78 -7.92
CA GLU A 201 5.72 -15.62 -8.79
C GLU A 201 7.15 -15.85 -8.27
N GLN A 202 7.61 -15.07 -7.28
CA GLN A 202 8.94 -15.22 -6.68
C GLN A 202 8.96 -16.25 -5.55
N PHE A 203 7.82 -16.53 -4.92
CA PHE A 203 7.74 -17.41 -3.75
C PHE A 203 6.70 -18.52 -3.88
N LEU A 204 5.85 -18.51 -4.91
CA LEU A 204 4.94 -19.59 -5.24
C LEU A 204 5.49 -20.45 -6.36
N THR A 205 5.25 -21.76 -6.26
CA THR A 205 5.53 -22.70 -7.35
C THR A 205 4.51 -22.53 -8.48
N LYS A 206 4.84 -23.02 -9.69
CA LYS A 206 3.88 -23.03 -10.81
C LYS A 206 2.59 -23.79 -10.49
N GLU A 207 2.70 -24.86 -9.70
CA GLU A 207 1.55 -25.65 -9.25
C GLU A 207 0.64 -24.83 -8.33
N GLN A 208 1.22 -24.15 -7.33
CA GLN A 208 0.47 -23.26 -6.43
C GLN A 208 -0.20 -22.11 -7.20
N LEU A 209 0.49 -21.50 -8.17
CA LEU A 209 -0.09 -20.47 -9.03
C LEU A 209 -1.27 -20.99 -9.85
N THR A 210 -1.19 -22.23 -10.35
CA THR A 210 -2.28 -22.87 -11.11
C THR A 210 -3.48 -23.12 -10.20
N GLN A 211 -3.26 -23.67 -9.00
CA GLN A 211 -4.32 -23.88 -8.00
C GLN A 211 -5.02 -22.56 -7.61
N LEU A 212 -4.28 -21.45 -7.47
CA LEU A 212 -4.88 -20.15 -7.16
C LEU A 212 -5.77 -19.63 -8.30
N GLN A 213 -5.45 -19.91 -9.55
CA GLN A 213 -6.27 -19.53 -10.72
C GLN A 213 -7.60 -20.29 -10.76
N GLU A 214 -7.62 -21.53 -10.28
CA GLU A 214 -8.84 -22.36 -10.22
C GLU A 214 -9.82 -21.86 -9.15
N ILE A 215 -9.34 -21.24 -8.07
CA ILE A 215 -10.17 -20.74 -6.96
C ILE A 215 -10.91 -19.44 -7.32
N ALA A 216 -10.30 -18.58 -8.14
CA ALA A 216 -10.88 -17.30 -8.57
C ALA A 216 -10.98 -17.22 -10.11
N PRO A 217 -11.82 -18.05 -10.75
CA PRO A 217 -11.95 -18.03 -12.19
C PRO A 217 -12.53 -16.71 -12.70
N ALA A 218 -12.23 -16.39 -13.95
CA ALA A 218 -12.91 -15.31 -14.67
C ALA A 218 -14.43 -15.52 -14.63
N TYR A 219 -15.22 -14.43 -14.65
CA TYR A 219 -16.67 -14.54 -14.50
C TYR A 219 -17.28 -15.40 -15.62
N ASN A 220 -17.68 -16.63 -15.25
CA ASN A 220 -18.47 -17.52 -16.06
C ASN A 220 -19.51 -18.16 -15.15
N LYS A 221 -20.79 -17.84 -15.38
CA LYS A 221 -21.91 -18.31 -14.56
C LYS A 221 -21.94 -19.85 -14.45
N GLN A 222 -21.59 -20.56 -15.52
CA GLN A 222 -21.60 -22.03 -15.55
C GLN A 222 -20.49 -22.67 -14.69
N GLN A 223 -19.35 -21.99 -14.50
CA GLN A 223 -18.24 -22.51 -13.69
C GLN A 223 -18.49 -22.39 -12.17
N ILE A 224 -19.30 -21.42 -11.76
CA ILE A 224 -19.63 -21.22 -10.34
C ILE A 224 -20.69 -22.23 -9.90
N GLU A 225 -21.62 -22.59 -10.78
CA GLU A 225 -22.64 -23.61 -10.52
C GLU A 225 -22.06 -25.04 -10.49
N SER A 226 -20.82 -25.24 -10.97
CA SER A 226 -20.11 -26.53 -10.98
C SER A 226 -19.11 -26.76 -9.85
N LEU A 227 -18.84 -25.73 -9.02
CA LEU A 227 -18.04 -25.82 -7.79
C LEU A 227 -18.93 -26.16 -6.59
#